data_AF-A0AAU1LF29-F1
#
_entry.id   AF-A0AAU1LF29-F1
#
_cell.length_a   1.000
_cell.length_b   1.000
_cell.length_c   1.000
_cell.angle_alpha   90.00
_cell.angle_beta   90.00
_cell.angle_gamma   90.00
#
_symmetry.space_group_name_H-M   'P 1'
#
loop_
_entity.id
_entity.type
_entity.pdbx_description
1 polymer ?
#
loop_
_entity_poly.entity_id
_entity_poly.type
_entity_poly.pdbx_seq_one_letter_code
_entity_poly.pdbx_strand_id
1 'polypeptide(L)'
;MSGIIVVHELDTPHVTRAGKGPAQGTETPVRRVHAAPAAPGTTTEPGPRTLCGKDTFAMEPARWTPSGQPGSPWYPPQEASLVCSSCDAVMDDS
;
A
#
# COMPACT_ATOMS: atom_id res chain seq x y z
N MET A 1 -9.17 17.92 -2.49
CA MET A 1 -8.32 16.73 -2.69
C MET A 1 -8.93 15.55 -1.95
N SER A 2 -9.19 14.44 -2.63
CA SER A 2 -9.34 13.15 -1.95
C SER A 2 -7.97 12.78 -1.35
N GLY A 3 -7.93 12.30 -0.10
CA GLY A 3 -6.68 11.92 0.55
C GLY A 3 -5.98 10.76 -0.15
N ILE A 4 -4.68 10.57 0.10
CA ILE A 4 -3.94 9.40 -0.37
C ILE A 4 -3.87 8.37 0.75
N ILE A 5 -4.23 7.13 0.41
CA ILE A 5 -4.11 5.95 1.26
C ILE A 5 -2.94 5.10 0.76
N VAL A 6 -2.07 4.73 1.68
CA VAL A 6 -0.98 3.77 1.40
C VAL A 6 -1.56 2.37 1.47
N VAL A 7 -1.32 1.57 0.44
CA VAL A 7 -1.73 0.17 0.40
C VAL A 7 -0.54 -0.74 0.11
N HIS A 8 -0.53 -1.89 0.76
CA HIS A 8 0.52 -2.90 0.70
C HIS A 8 0.07 -4.05 -0.17
N GLU A 9 0.78 -4.25 -1.27
CA GLU A 9 0.75 -5.51 -2.02
C GLU A 9 1.56 -6.52 -1.21
N LEU A 10 0.90 -7.54 -0.70
CA LEU A 10 1.53 -8.60 0.07
C LEU A 10 2.06 -9.69 -0.86
N ASP A 11 3.17 -10.32 -0.49
CA ASP A 11 3.59 -11.55 -1.17
C ASP A 11 2.55 -12.63 -0.83
N THR A 12 1.68 -12.96 -1.78
CA THR A 12 0.74 -14.07 -1.57
C THR A 12 1.60 -15.31 -1.37
N PRO A 13 1.54 -16.01 -0.23
CA PRO A 13 2.31 -17.23 -0.07
C PRO A 13 1.83 -18.18 -1.16
N HIS A 14 2.63 -18.35 -2.20
CA HIS A 14 2.46 -19.46 -3.13
C HIS A 14 2.51 -20.70 -2.23
N VAL A 15 1.36 -21.35 -2.05
CA VAL A 15 1.27 -22.60 -1.30
C VAL A 15 1.98 -23.67 -2.11
N THR A 16 3.31 -23.66 -2.11
CA THR A 16 4.09 -24.86 -2.37
C THR A 16 3.78 -25.75 -1.18
N ARG A 17 3.03 -26.83 -1.38
CA ARG A 17 2.81 -27.87 -0.37
C ARG A 17 4.17 -28.41 0.07
N ALA A 18 4.75 -27.84 1.11
CA ALA A 18 5.88 -28.39 1.83
C ALA A 18 5.75 -27.98 3.29
N GLY A 19 5.03 -28.82 4.04
CA GLY A 19 5.24 -29.13 5.45
C GLY A 19 5.46 -28.01 6.47
N LYS A 20 4.53 -28.00 7.45
CA LYS A 20 4.78 -27.89 8.90
C LYS A 20 4.50 -26.52 9.57
N GLY A 21 3.31 -26.44 10.17
CA GLY A 21 3.04 -25.74 11.43
C GLY A 21 2.28 -24.41 11.33
N PRO A 22 1.31 -24.12 12.22
CA PRO A 22 0.69 -22.80 12.29
C PRO A 22 1.68 -21.85 12.97
N ALA A 23 2.34 -20.99 12.19
CA ALA A 23 3.17 -19.93 12.73
C ALA A 23 2.27 -18.74 13.08
N GLN A 24 2.34 -18.37 14.36
CA GLN A 24 1.68 -17.25 15.00
C GLN A 24 1.88 -15.94 14.21
N GLY A 25 0.80 -15.16 14.02
CA GLY A 25 0.81 -13.70 13.87
C GLY A 25 1.90 -13.05 13.00
N THR A 26 2.36 -13.72 11.95
CA THR A 26 3.44 -13.20 11.10
C THR A 26 2.78 -12.39 9.99
N GLU A 27 2.87 -11.06 10.10
CA GLU A 27 2.45 -10.14 9.04
C GLU A 27 3.07 -10.62 7.71
N THR A 28 2.22 -10.81 6.70
CA THR A 28 2.68 -11.27 5.39
C THR A 28 3.66 -10.22 4.86
N PRO A 29 4.85 -10.60 4.35
CA PRO A 29 5.84 -9.60 3.95
C PRO A 29 5.26 -8.71 2.84
N VAL A 30 5.41 -7.40 3.02
CA VAL A 30 5.04 -6.40 2.01
C VAL A 30 5.97 -6.55 0.81
N ARG A 31 5.38 -6.84 -0.34
CA ARG A 31 6.07 -6.98 -1.62
C ARG A 31 6.28 -5.63 -2.28
N ARG A 32 5.25 -4.78 -2.25
CA ARG A 32 5.28 -3.45 -2.89
C ARG A 32 4.29 -2.50 -2.22
N VAL A 33 4.67 -1.24 -2.12
CA VAL A 33 3.83 -0.15 -1.61
C VAL A 33 3.22 0.63 -2.77
N HIS A 34 1.92 0.88 -2.71
CA HIS A 34 1.19 1.65 -3.69
C HIS A 34 0.41 2.79 -3.04
N ALA A 35 0.19 3.85 -3.82
CA ALA A 35 -0.73 4.92 -3.47
C ALA A 35 -2.10 4.63 -4.07
N ALA A 36 -3.17 4.79 -3.30
CA ALA A 36 -4.54 4.79 -3.78
C ALA A 36 -5.24 6.07 -3.32
N PRO A 37 -6.07 6.71 -4.18
CA PRO A 37 -6.94 7.79 -3.72
C PRO A 37 -7.94 7.23 -2.70
N ALA A 38 -8.32 8.01 -1.70
CA ALA A 38 -9.37 7.62 -0.76
C ALA A 38 -10.71 7.42 -1.48
N ALA A 39 -11.48 6.43 -1.04
CA ALA A 39 -12.82 6.18 -1.59
C ALA A 39 -13.76 7.39 -1.32
N PRO A 40 -14.74 7.65 -2.18
CA PRO A 40 -15.67 8.76 -1.98
C PRO A 40 -16.38 8.67 -0.63
N GLY A 41 -16.33 9.77 0.16
CA GLY A 41 -16.98 9.84 1.47
C GLY A 41 -16.14 9.33 2.64
N THR A 42 -14.91 8.90 2.41
CA THR A 42 -13.98 8.40 3.45
C THR A 42 -12.57 8.95 3.24
N THR A 43 -11.79 9.01 4.32
CA THR A 43 -10.39 9.41 4.34
C THR A 43 -9.47 8.31 4.84
N THR A 44 -10.01 7.12 5.10
CA THR A 44 -9.28 5.98 5.70
C THR A 44 -9.35 4.74 4.85
N GLU A 45 -10.27 4.68 3.87
CA GLU A 45 -10.40 3.53 2.98
C GLU A 45 -9.87 3.85 1.58
N PRO A 46 -9.08 2.95 0.99
CA PRO A 46 -8.61 3.14 -0.37
C PRO A 46 -9.78 3.00 -1.35
N GLY A 47 -9.72 3.78 -2.42
CA GLY A 47 -10.56 3.60 -3.60
C GLY A 47 -10.27 2.28 -4.29
N PRO A 48 -11.06 1.92 -5.33
CA PRO A 48 -11.00 0.59 -5.95
C PRO A 48 -9.68 0.29 -6.68
N ARG A 49 -8.92 1.33 -7.03
CA ARG A 49 -7.65 1.21 -7.76
C ARG A 49 -6.58 2.11 -7.20
N THR A 50 -5.34 1.64 -7.27
CA THR A 50 -4.14 2.43 -7.01
C THR A 50 -3.89 3.45 -8.14
N LEU A 51 -2.99 4.41 -7.94
CA LEU A 51 -2.57 5.36 -8.97
C LEU A 51 -1.90 4.67 -10.16
N CYS A 52 -1.22 3.54 -9.94
CA CYS A 52 -0.67 2.72 -11.03
C CYS A 52 -1.70 1.78 -11.69
N GLY A 53 -2.97 1.82 -11.28
CA GLY A 53 -4.06 1.08 -11.90
C GLY A 53 -4.28 -0.35 -11.40
N LYS A 54 -3.60 -0.78 -10.32
CA LYS A 54 -3.85 -2.09 -9.68
C LYS A 54 -5.09 -2.06 -8.80
N ASP A 55 -5.80 -3.16 -8.71
CA ASP A 55 -6.94 -3.30 -7.80
C ASP A 55 -6.49 -3.34 -6.33
N THR A 56 -7.16 -2.59 -5.48
CA THR A 56 -6.85 -2.50 -4.03
C THR A 56 -7.50 -3.62 -3.23
N PHE A 57 -8.47 -4.35 -3.80
CA PHE A 57 -9.22 -5.42 -3.11
C PHE A 57 -8.34 -6.57 -2.60
N ALA A 58 -7.17 -6.79 -3.23
CA ALA A 58 -6.20 -7.81 -2.82
C ALA A 58 -5.00 -7.23 -2.03
N MET A 59 -5.11 -5.99 -1.57
CA MET A 59 -4.06 -5.27 -0.85
C MET A 59 -4.55 -4.91 0.56
N GLU A 60 -3.60 -4.75 1.48
CA GLU A 60 -3.92 -4.27 2.83
C GLU A 60 -3.62 -2.79 2.96
N PRO A 61 -4.55 -1.96 3.49
CA PRO A 61 -4.25 -0.57 3.78
C PRO A 61 -3.25 -0.48 4.94
N ALA A 62 -2.23 0.36 4.79
CA ALA A 62 -1.27 0.59 5.85
C ALA A 62 -1.97 1.25 7.04
N ARG A 63 -1.62 0.83 8.26
CA ARG A 63 -2.05 1.52 9.50
C ARG A 63 -1.38 2.87 9.68
N TRP A 64 -0.33 3.14 8.91
CA TRP A 64 0.37 4.41 8.88
C TRP A 64 -0.39 5.42 8.03
N THR A 65 -0.46 6.67 8.49
CA THR A 65 -1.11 7.77 7.78
C THR A 65 -0.06 8.83 7.43
N PRO A 66 -0.03 9.32 6.19
CA PRO A 66 0.89 10.40 5.82
C PRO A 66 0.60 11.67 6.63
N SER A 67 1.67 12.39 6.97
CA SER A 67 1.65 13.58 7.83
C SER A 67 0.82 14.75 7.29
N GLY A 68 0.37 14.69 6.04
CA GLY A 68 -0.38 15.76 5.35
C GLY A 68 0.43 17.04 5.10
N GLN A 69 1.72 17.07 5.46
CA GLN A 69 2.60 18.20 5.26
C GLN A 69 3.07 18.25 3.81
N PRO A 70 3.04 19.42 3.15
CA PRO A 70 3.61 19.60 1.81
C PRO A 70 5.07 19.13 1.78
N GLY A 71 5.42 18.28 0.81
CA GLY A 71 6.77 17.74 0.65
C GLY A 71 7.14 16.59 1.60
N SER A 72 6.24 16.15 2.48
CA SER A 72 6.45 14.87 3.19
C SER A 72 6.19 13.70 2.24
N PRO A 73 6.99 12.61 2.32
CA PRO A 73 6.75 11.43 1.52
C PRO A 73 5.37 10.85 1.83
N TRP A 74 4.71 10.37 0.78
CA TRP A 74 3.40 9.73 0.89
C TRP A 74 3.46 8.29 1.42
N TYR A 75 4.67 7.78 1.64
CA TYR A 75 4.95 6.42 2.13
C TYR A 75 5.76 6.44 3.44
N PRO A 76 5.69 5.36 4.24
CA PRO A 76 6.54 5.19 5.41
C PRO A 76 8.03 5.13 5.01
N PRO A 77 8.93 5.87 5.69
CA PRO A 77 10.35 5.88 5.34
C PRO A 77 11.01 4.49 5.30
N GLN A 78 10.53 3.56 6.13
CA GLN A 78 11.03 2.18 6.20
C GLN A 78 10.74 1.38 4.92
N GLU A 79 9.76 1.80 4.14
CA GLU A 79 9.27 1.09 2.97
C GLU A 79 9.70 1.76 1.65
N ALA A 80 10.56 2.79 1.72
CA ALA A 80 11.02 3.55 0.55
C ALA A 80 11.56 2.66 -0.59
N SER A 81 12.22 1.55 -0.24
CA SER A 81 12.75 0.58 -1.23
C SER A 81 11.69 -0.31 -1.88
N LEU A 82 10.47 -0.33 -1.34
CA LEU A 82 9.34 -1.14 -1.81
C LEU A 82 8.31 -0.30 -2.57
N VAL A 83 8.53 1.01 -2.68
CA VAL A 83 7.61 1.92 -3.35
C VAL A 83 7.48 1.58 -4.84
N CYS A 84 6.24 1.54 -5.31
CA CYS A 84 5.96 1.43 -6.73
C CYS A 84 6.37 2.73 -7.44
N SER A 85 7.38 2.65 -8.32
CA SER A 85 7.89 3.79 -9.08
C SER A 85 6.82 4.52 -9.90
N SER A 86 5.82 3.80 -10.42
CA SER A 86 4.71 4.43 -11.15
C SER A 86 3.77 5.23 -10.25
N CYS A 87 3.53 4.78 -9.02
CA CYS A 87 2.75 5.56 -8.05
C CYS A 87 3.56 6.78 -7.59
N ASP A 88 4.87 6.61 -7.38
CA ASP A 88 5.76 7.69 -6.95
C ASP A 88 5.87 8.80 -7.99
N ALA A 89 6.01 8.44 -9.27
CA ALA A 89 6.07 9.41 -10.36
C ALA A 89 4.80 10.28 -10.48
N VAL A 90 3.61 9.70 -10.23
CA VAL A 90 2.35 10.48 -10.23
C VAL A 90 2.28 11.43 -9.03
N MET A 91 2.81 11.00 -7.88
CA MET A 91 2.82 11.81 -6.66
C MET A 91 3.82 12.98 -6.73
N ASP A 92 4.92 12.82 -7.48
CA ASP A 92 5.91 13.89 -7.70
C ASP A 92 5.41 14.97 -8.68
N ASP A 93 4.47 14.61 -9.57
CA ASP A 93 3.83 15.52 -10.54
C ASP A 93 2.65 16.33 -9.93
N SER A 94 2.24 16.05 -8.68
CA SER A 94 1.00 16.54 -8.05
C SER A 94 1.16 17.65 -7.02
#